data_AF-A0A6N8HRY7-F1
#
_entry.id   AF-A0A6N8HRY7-F1
#
_cell.length_a   1.000
_cell.length_b   1.000
_cell.length_c   1.000
_cell.angle_alpha   90.00
_cell.angle_beta   90.00
_cell.angle_gamma   90.00
#
_symmetry.space_group_name_H-M   'P 1'
#
loop_
_entity.id
_entity.type
_entity.pdbx_description
1 polymer ?
#
loop_
_entity_poly.entity_id
_entity_poly.type
_entity_poly.pdbx_seq_one_letter_code
_entity_poly.pdbx_strand_id
1 'polypeptide(L)'
;MEVHSQFDILSFNNEWTTKSTRMFNNLRRVPKRLEKEGIISSEQLSDLLKRNNDIEKLIKTTSSELKEELKDINTEKLEEMKQSIKDKYNKQTSE
;
A
#
# COMPACT_ATOMS: atom_id res chain seq x y z
N MET A 1 -14.80 -2.56 -16.31
CA MET A 1 -14.27 -3.26 -15.12
C MET A 1 -12.79 -2.94 -14.89
N GLU A 2 -11.91 -3.07 -15.88
CA GLU A 2 -10.47 -2.65 -15.80
C GLU A 2 -10.25 -1.23 -15.27
N VAL A 3 -11.03 -0.29 -15.78
CA VAL A 3 -10.93 1.11 -15.36
C VAL A 3 -11.29 1.27 -13.88
N HIS A 4 -12.28 0.51 -13.38
CA HIS A 4 -12.65 0.54 -11.96
C HIS A 4 -11.59 -0.10 -11.07
N SER A 5 -10.99 -1.24 -11.44
CA SER A 5 -9.93 -1.86 -10.63
C SER A 5 -8.68 -0.99 -10.56
N GLN A 6 -8.29 -0.31 -11.64
CA GLN A 6 -7.22 0.68 -11.59
C GLN A 6 -7.56 1.88 -10.70
N PHE A 7 -8.79 2.38 -10.74
CA PHE A 7 -9.24 3.46 -9.86
C PHE A 7 -9.27 3.03 -8.39
N ASP A 8 -9.63 1.78 -8.08
CA ASP A 8 -9.62 1.24 -6.72
C ASP A 8 -8.20 1.10 -6.18
N ILE A 9 -7.26 0.59 -6.98
CA ILE A 9 -5.82 0.51 -6.61
C ILE A 9 -5.23 1.90 -6.38
N LEU A 10 -5.55 2.87 -7.25
CA LEU A 10 -5.12 4.25 -7.09
C LEU A 10 -5.71 4.91 -5.84
N SER A 11 -6.99 4.68 -5.56
CA SER A 11 -7.67 5.20 -4.38
C SER A 11 -7.08 4.63 -3.10
N PHE A 12 -6.86 3.30 -3.05
CA PHE A 12 -6.18 2.63 -1.95
C PHE A 12 -4.79 3.24 -1.70
N ASN A 13 -3.97 3.37 -2.75
CA ASN A 13 -2.62 3.91 -2.63
C ASN A 13 -2.61 5.36 -2.11
N ASN A 14 -3.51 6.22 -2.62
CA ASN A 14 -3.62 7.62 -2.20
C ASN A 14 -4.06 7.75 -0.74
N GLU A 15 -5.07 6.98 -0.33
CA GLU A 15 -5.53 6.98 1.06
C GLU A 15 -4.45 6.47 2.01
N TRP A 16 -3.82 5.36 1.65
CA TRP A 16 -2.81 4.72 2.49
C TRP A 16 -1.56 5.59 2.65
N THR A 17 -1.11 6.22 1.56
CA THR A 17 0.00 7.19 1.57
C THR A 17 -0.30 8.37 2.49
N THR A 18 -1.54 8.88 2.46
CA THR A 18 -1.95 10.00 3.31
C THR A 18 -2.01 9.61 4.79
N LYS A 19 -2.63 8.46 5.09
CA LYS A 19 -2.75 7.94 6.47
C LYS A 19 -1.37 7.65 7.08
N SER A 20 -0.51 6.93 6.34
CA SER A 20 0.84 6.59 6.79
C SER A 20 1.70 7.82 7.07
N THR A 21 1.67 8.82 6.17
CA THR A 21 2.39 10.09 6.35
C THR A 21 1.94 10.82 7.62
N ARG A 22 0.62 10.89 7.86
CA ARG A 22 0.06 11.54 9.05
C ARG A 22 0.48 10.80 10.32
N MET A 23 0.43 9.47 10.32
CA MET A 23 0.87 8.65 11.46
C MET A 23 2.36 8.86 11.75
N PHE A 24 3.22 8.78 10.73
CA PHE A 24 4.66 9.01 10.87
C PHE A 24 4.97 10.38 11.47
N ASN A 25 4.32 11.43 10.98
CA ASN A 25 4.50 12.78 11.50
C ASN A 25 4.06 12.91 12.97
N ASN A 26 2.94 12.29 13.34
CA ASN A 26 2.46 12.28 14.72
C ASN A 26 3.41 11.53 15.65
N LEU A 27 3.83 10.32 15.26
CA LEU A 27 4.74 9.46 16.01
C LEU A 27 6.15 10.06 16.13
N ARG A 28 6.54 10.97 15.23
CA ARG A 28 7.78 11.73 15.36
C ARG A 28 7.64 12.98 16.24
N ARG A 29 6.47 13.63 16.23
CA ARG A 29 6.23 14.90 16.93
C ARG A 29 5.89 14.71 18.41
N VAL A 30 5.09 13.70 18.74
CA VAL A 30 4.63 13.46 20.13
C VAL A 30 5.81 13.13 21.06
N PRO A 31 6.69 12.16 20.75
CA PRO A 31 7.83 11.86 21.62
C PRO A 31 8.76 13.05 21.85
N LYS A 32 9.00 13.87 20.82
CA LYS A 32 9.78 15.11 20.95
C LYS A 32 9.16 16.11 21.92
N ARG A 33 7.84 16.14 22.03
CA ARG A 33 7.16 16.99 23.02
C ARG A 33 7.29 16.39 24.42
N LEU A 34 7.08 15.08 24.55
CA LEU A 34 7.25 14.38 25.82
C LEU A 34 8.66 14.55 26.39
N GLU A 35 9.69 14.51 25.55
CA GLU A 35 11.08 14.72 25.97
C GLU A 35 11.32 16.16 26.43
N LYS A 36 10.80 17.16 25.69
CA LYS A 36 10.87 18.58 26.10
C LYS A 36 10.17 18.87 27.43
N GLU A 37 9.07 18.18 27.70
CA GLU A 37 8.34 18.29 28.99
C GLU A 37 8.99 17.44 30.10
N GLY A 38 10.10 16.75 29.82
CA GLY A 38 10.81 15.90 30.78
C GLY A 38 10.07 14.62 31.15
N ILE A 39 9.03 14.23 30.40
CA ILE A 39 8.22 13.02 30.64
C ILE A 39 8.99 11.75 30.23
N ILE A 40 9.82 11.86 29.18
CA ILE A 40 10.70 10.77 28.73
C ILE A 40 12.14 11.26 28.62
N SER A 41 13.09 10.34 28.75
CA SER A 41 14.52 10.62 28.54
C SER A 41 14.88 10.74 27.06
N SER A 42 16.06 11.29 26.78
CA SER A 42 16.64 11.33 25.43
C SER A 42 16.88 9.92 24.85
N GLU A 43 17.22 8.95 25.69
CA GLU A 43 17.36 7.54 25.30
C GLU A 43 16.01 6.94 24.89
N GLN A 44 14.96 7.16 25.69
CA GLN A 44 13.60 6.73 25.36
C GLN A 44 13.10 7.41 24.07
N LEU A 45 13.42 8.69 23.86
CA LEU A 45 13.13 9.38 22.60
C LEU A 45 13.82 8.69 21.41
N SER A 46 15.11 8.38 21.56
CA SER A 46 15.90 7.69 20.52
C SER A 46 15.26 6.35 20.13
N ASP A 47 14.89 5.54 21.13
CA ASP A 47 14.25 4.24 20.92
C ASP A 47 12.89 4.36 20.23
N LEU A 48 12.07 5.34 20.65
CA LEU A 48 10.77 5.60 20.01
C LEU A 48 10.93 6.04 18.55
N LEU A 49 11.92 6.89 18.26
CA LEU A 49 12.22 7.33 16.90
C LEU A 49 12.74 6.18 16.03
N LYS A 50 13.57 5.29 16.58
CA LYS A 50 14.03 4.08 15.89
C LYS A 50 12.86 3.17 15.53
N ARG A 51 11.98 2.86 16.50
CA ARG A 51 10.76 2.07 16.27
C ARG A 51 9.86 2.71 15.22
N ASN A 52 9.70 4.02 15.24
CA ASN A 52 8.91 4.73 14.22
C ASN A 52 9.50 4.57 12.81
N ASN A 53 10.83 4.60 12.67
CA ASN A 53 11.48 4.35 11.38
C ASN A 53 11.30 2.89 10.92
N ASP A 54 11.36 1.93 11.83
CA ASP A 54 11.16 0.51 11.51
C ASP A 54 9.70 0.25 11.07
N ILE A 55 8.73 0.88 11.73
CA ILE A 55 7.31 0.86 11.33
C ILE A 55 7.14 1.50 9.94
N GLU A 56 7.78 2.64 9.66
CA GLU A 56 7.70 3.29 8.35
C GLU A 56 8.25 2.37 7.25
N LYS A 57 9.37 1.69 7.48
CA LYS A 57 9.94 0.72 6.54
C LYS A 57 8.97 -0.43 6.29
N LEU A 58 8.40 -1.02 7.34
CA LEU A 58 7.44 -2.11 7.22
C LEU A 58 6.22 -1.69 6.38
N ILE A 59 5.65 -0.53 6.68
CA ILE A 59 4.50 0.02 5.93
C ILE A 59 4.84 0.21 4.45
N LYS A 60 6.04 0.73 4.13
CA LYS A 60 6.48 0.91 2.74
C LYS A 60 6.66 -0.41 2.01
N THR A 61 7.31 -1.39 2.64
CA THR A 61 7.51 -2.73 2.07
C THR A 61 6.16 -3.41 1.79
N THR A 62 5.30 -3.51 2.81
CA THR A 62 3.98 -4.14 2.67
C THR A 62 3.10 -3.41 1.65
N SER A 63 3.13 -2.08 1.61
CA SER A 63 2.37 -1.33 0.61
C SER A 63 2.89 -1.55 -0.82
N SER A 64 4.18 -1.81 -0.99
CA SER A 64 4.77 -2.14 -2.28
C SER A 64 4.39 -3.55 -2.70
N GLU A 65 4.47 -4.53 -1.80
CA GLU A 65 4.08 -5.91 -2.03
C GLU A 65 2.61 -6.01 -2.45
N LEU A 66 1.70 -5.39 -1.68
CA LEU A 66 0.27 -5.34 -2.01
C LEU A 66 0.01 -4.71 -3.38
N LYS A 67 0.78 -3.69 -3.76
CA LYS A 67 0.63 -3.05 -5.07
C LYS A 67 1.02 -3.98 -6.21
N GLU A 68 2.06 -4.78 -6.05
CA GLU A 68 2.45 -5.77 -7.06
C GLU A 68 1.46 -6.93 -7.09
N GLU A 69 1.02 -7.47 -5.95
CA GLU A 69 -0.02 -8.52 -5.89
C GLU A 69 -1.32 -8.08 -6.58
N LEU A 70 -1.76 -6.84 -6.37
CA LEU A 70 -2.95 -6.29 -7.01
C LEU A 70 -2.78 -6.12 -8.54
N LYS A 71 -1.57 -5.84 -9.02
CA LYS A 71 -1.28 -5.81 -10.47
C LYS A 71 -1.27 -7.21 -11.07
N ASP A 72 -0.71 -8.19 -10.37
CA ASP A 72 -0.63 -9.57 -10.83
C ASP A 72 -2.02 -10.17 -10.97
N ILE A 73 -2.88 -10.00 -9.96
CA ILE A 73 -4.30 -10.41 -10.00
C ILE A 73 -5.04 -9.74 -11.17
N ASN A 74 -4.77 -8.46 -11.44
CA ASN A 74 -5.39 -7.76 -12.56
C ASN A 74 -4.91 -8.29 -13.92
N THR A 75 -3.64 -8.72 -14.00
CA THR A 75 -3.04 -9.30 -15.21
C THR A 75 -3.56 -10.71 -15.49
N GLU A 76 -3.65 -11.56 -14.47
CA GLU A 76 -4.20 -12.92 -14.60
C GLU A 76 -5.66 -12.88 -15.08
N LYS A 77 -6.51 -12.06 -14.46
CA LYS A 77 -7.91 -11.87 -14.90
C LYS A 77 -8.02 -11.37 -16.34
N LEU A 78 -7.06 -10.55 -16.79
CA LEU A 78 -7.02 -10.07 -18.16
C LEU A 78 -6.70 -11.18 -19.16
N GLU A 79 -5.74 -12.04 -18.84
CA GLU A 79 -5.42 -13.20 -19.68
C GLU A 79 -6.56 -14.22 -19.70
N GLU A 80 -7.22 -14.48 -18.57
CA GLU A 80 -8.44 -15.30 -18.53
C GLU A 80 -9.55 -14.72 -19.42
N MET A 81 -9.76 -13.41 -19.38
CA MET A 81 -10.79 -12.75 -20.20
C MET A 81 -10.43 -12.78 -21.70
N LYS A 82 -9.16 -12.57 -22.06
CA LYS A 82 -8.67 -12.73 -23.45
C LYS A 82 -8.84 -14.15 -23.95
N GLN A 83 -8.53 -15.14 -23.11
CA GLN A 83 -8.69 -16.54 -23.46
C GLN A 83 -10.17 -16.89 -23.66
N SER A 84 -11.06 -16.41 -22.78
CA SER A 84 -12.51 -16.57 -22.93
C SER A 84 -13.05 -15.91 -24.22
N ILE A 85 -12.52 -14.75 -24.61
CA ILE A 85 -12.87 -14.11 -25.88
C ILE A 85 -12.38 -14.93 -27.07
N LYS A 86 -11.12 -15.41 -27.05
CA LYS A 86 -10.57 -16.29 -28.11
C LYS A 86 -11.38 -17.57 -28.27
N ASP A 87 -11.72 -18.22 -27.16
CA ASP A 87 -12.48 -19.48 -27.18
C ASP A 87 -13.91 -19.28 -27.70
N LYS A 88 -14.55 -18.15 -27.37
CA LYS A 88 -15.85 -17.77 -27.94
C LYS A 88 -15.78 -17.48 -29.43
N TYR A 89 -14.75 -16.76 -29.87
CA TYR A 89 -14.57 -16.39 -31.27
C TYR A 89 -14.28 -17.63 -32.15
N ASN A 90 -13.38 -18.52 -31.70
CA ASN A 90 -13.04 -19.75 -32.40
C ASN A 90 -14.24 -20.72 -32.52
N LYS A 91 -15.16 -20.72 -31.54
CA LYS A 91 -16.41 -21.48 -31.61
C LYS A 91 -17.41 -20.93 -32.63
N GLN A 92 -17.38 -19.63 -32.90
CA GLN A 92 -18.28 -18.99 -33.88
C GLN A 92 -17.79 -19.08 -35.33
N THR A 93 -16.48 -19.26 -35.56
CA THR A 93 -15.89 -19.40 -36.90
C THR A 93 -15.71 -20.85 -37.36
N SER A 94 -16.23 -21.83 -36.60
CA SER A 94 -16.16 -23.26 -36.94
C SER A 94 -17.50 -23.84 -37.45
N GLU A 95 -18.47 -22.99 -37.80
CA GLU A 95 -19.63 -23.31 -38.65
C GLU A 95 -19.45 -22.65 -40.02
#